data_AF-A0AAN4CP64-F1
#
_entry.id   AF-A0AAN4CP64-F1
#
_cell.length_a   1.000
_cell.length_b   1.000
_cell.length_c   1.000
_cell.angle_alpha   90.00
_cell.angle_beta   90.00
_cell.angle_gamma   90.00
#
_symmetry.space_group_name_H-M   'P 1'
#
loop_
_entity.id
_entity.type
_entity.pdbx_description
1 polymer ?
#
loop_
_entity_poly.entity_id
_entity_poly.type
_entity_poly.pdbx_seq_one_letter_code
_entity_poly.pdbx_strand_id
1 'polypeptide(L)'
;MTELARKIVAGVGGADNIVSLMHCATRLRFKLKDESKAQAEVLKKTPGIIMVVESGGQFQVVIGNHVADVFLAVNSVAGLGEKAQQAPENDEKGNLLNRFVYVISGIFTPLIGLMAATGILKGMLALALTFQWTTEQSGTYLILFSASDA
;
A
#
# COMPACT_ATOMS: atom_id res chain seq x y z
N MET A 1 18.67 4.36 7.50
CA MET A 1 17.35 4.79 6.99
C MET A 1 17.02 6.26 7.29
N THR A 2 17.30 6.77 8.49
CA THR A 2 16.96 8.16 8.88
C THR A 2 17.63 9.25 8.02
N GLU A 3 18.85 9.00 7.53
CA GLU A 3 19.54 9.93 6.64
C GLU A 3 18.87 10.02 5.26
N LEU A 4 18.45 8.88 4.70
CA LEU A 4 17.68 8.82 3.46
C LEU A 4 16.33 9.54 3.63
N ALA A 5 15.66 9.30 4.76
CA ALA A 5 14.42 9.99 5.09
C ALA A 5 14.59 11.52 5.17
N ARG A 6 15.65 12.02 5.83
CA ARG A 6 15.97 13.46 5.86
C ARG A 6 16.22 14.03 4.45
N LYS A 7 16.96 13.31 3.62
CA LYS A 7 17.22 13.70 2.23
C LYS A 7 15.93 13.74 1.41
N ILE A 8 15.03 12.77 1.61
CA ILE A 8 13.70 12.76 0.97
C ILE A 8 12.87 13.96 1.40
N VAL A 9 12.73 14.20 2.72
CA VAL A 9 11.96 15.34 3.25
C VAL A 9 12.50 16.67 2.76
N ALA A 10 13.83 16.84 2.77
CA ALA A 10 14.46 18.05 2.22
C ALA A 10 14.21 18.19 0.71
N GLY A 11 14.35 17.09 -0.04
CA GLY A 11 14.19 17.07 -1.48
C GLY A 11 12.75 17.30 -1.95
N VAL A 12 11.73 16.99 -1.14
CA VAL A 12 10.33 17.33 -1.47
C VAL A 12 9.93 18.75 -1.05
N GLY A 13 10.88 19.59 -0.61
CA GLY A 13 10.61 20.98 -0.21
C GLY A 13 10.34 21.17 1.28
N GLY A 14 10.69 20.19 2.12
CA GLY A 14 10.52 20.24 3.58
C GLY A 14 9.22 19.61 4.08
N ALA A 15 9.13 19.39 5.39
CA ALA A 15 7.95 18.79 6.04
C ALA A 15 6.68 19.63 5.80
N ASP A 16 6.80 20.95 5.81
CA ASP A 16 5.68 21.87 5.60
C ASP A 16 5.07 21.79 4.19
N ASN A 17 5.83 21.28 3.21
CA ASN A 17 5.34 21.09 1.85
C ASN A 17 4.57 19.77 1.66
N ILE A 18 4.63 18.86 2.64
CA ILE A 18 3.95 17.56 2.58
C ILE A 18 2.53 17.71 3.12
N VAL A 19 1.53 17.48 2.26
CA VAL A 19 0.12 17.39 2.67
C VAL A 19 -0.19 16.01 3.23
N SER A 20 0.25 14.97 2.52
CA SER A 20 0.07 13.58 2.96
C SER A 20 1.14 12.68 2.36
N LEU A 21 1.48 11.62 3.09
CA LEU A 21 2.42 10.59 2.67
C LEU A 21 1.77 9.21 2.75
N MET A 22 1.89 8.43 1.68
CA MET A 22 1.45 7.05 1.61
C MET A 22 2.54 6.17 1.03
N HIS A 23 2.46 4.85 1.23
CA HIS A 23 3.35 3.90 0.57
C HIS A 23 2.59 2.69 0.02
N CYS A 24 3.12 2.10 -1.04
CA CYS A 24 2.73 0.77 -1.51
C CYS A 24 3.90 -0.21 -1.30
N ALA A 25 3.93 -1.34 -1.99
CA ALA A 25 4.99 -2.34 -1.83
C ALA A 25 6.40 -1.82 -2.18
N THR A 26 6.52 -0.84 -3.09
CA THR A 26 7.84 -0.37 -3.58
C THR A 26 8.00 1.14 -3.69
N ARG A 27 6.94 1.93 -3.46
CA ARG A 27 6.93 3.38 -3.71
C ARG A 27 6.36 4.17 -2.55
N LEU A 28 6.97 5.31 -2.27
CA LEU A 28 6.38 6.39 -1.49
C LEU A 28 5.61 7.32 -2.42
N ARG A 29 4.43 7.76 -2.00
CA ARG A 29 3.59 8.72 -2.71
C ARG A 29 3.39 9.94 -1.81
N PHE A 30 3.82 11.08 -2.30
CA PHE A 30 3.67 12.37 -1.64
C PHE A 30 2.61 13.18 -2.36
N LYS A 31 1.66 13.70 -1.57
CA LYS A 31 0.84 14.83 -1.98
C LYS A 31 1.52 16.08 -1.45
N LEU A 32 1.98 16.93 -2.36
CA LEU A 32 2.68 18.16 -2.01
C LEU A 32 1.75 19.37 -2.11
N LYS A 33 2.03 20.43 -1.34
CA LYS A 33 1.34 21.71 -1.48
C LYS A 33 1.79 22.43 -2.74
N ASP A 34 3.10 22.38 -3.01
CA ASP A 34 3.73 22.99 -4.17
C ASP A 34 4.76 22.01 -4.76
N GLU A 35 4.47 21.52 -5.96
CA GLU A 35 5.35 20.59 -6.69
C GLU A 35 6.64 21.28 -7.17
N SER A 36 6.63 22.61 -7.35
CA SER A 36 7.81 23.36 -7.83
C SER A 36 8.96 23.38 -6.83
N LYS A 37 8.67 23.11 -5.55
CA LYS A 37 9.67 23.00 -4.48
C LYS A 37 10.33 21.62 -4.42
N ALA A 38 9.79 20.65 -5.15
CA ALA A 38 10.33 19.30 -5.18
C ALA A 38 11.53 19.23 -6.15
N GLN A 39 12.63 18.68 -5.67
CA GLN A 39 13.89 18.55 -6.38
C GLN A 39 14.05 17.12 -6.89
N ALA A 40 13.25 16.76 -7.90
CA ALA A 40 13.21 15.42 -8.47
C ALA A 40 14.59 14.92 -8.93
N GLU A 41 15.34 15.78 -9.61
CA GLU A 41 16.67 15.45 -10.14
C GLU A 41 17.70 15.16 -9.04
N VAL A 42 17.58 15.83 -7.89
CA VAL A 42 18.46 15.59 -6.73
C VAL A 42 18.08 14.27 -6.05
N LEU A 43 16.77 14.01 -5.92
CA LEU A 43 16.27 12.77 -5.33
C LEU A 43 16.59 11.54 -6.18
N LYS A 44 16.55 11.64 -7.51
CA LYS A 44 16.99 10.56 -8.43
C LYS A 44 18.45 10.15 -8.23
N LYS A 45 19.32 11.08 -7.82
CA LYS A 45 20.76 10.82 -7.59
C LYS A 45 21.07 10.33 -6.18
N THR A 46 20.07 10.25 -5.31
CA THR A 46 20.27 9.88 -3.91
C THR A 46 20.34 8.35 -3.77
N PRO A 47 21.38 7.80 -3.12
CA PRO A 47 21.51 6.36 -2.91
C PRO A 47 20.30 5.78 -2.17
N GLY A 48 19.71 4.71 -2.71
CA GLY A 48 18.50 4.08 -2.18
C GLY A 48 17.19 4.54 -2.82
N ILE A 49 17.24 5.52 -3.73
CA ILE A 49 16.12 5.86 -4.61
C ILE A 49 16.41 5.27 -6.00
N ILE A 50 15.48 4.46 -6.49
CA ILE A 50 15.58 3.83 -7.82
C ILE A 50 15.15 4.84 -8.90
N MET A 51 14.03 5.53 -8.66
CA MET A 51 13.51 6.55 -9.57
C MET A 51 12.51 7.46 -8.87
N VAL A 52 12.29 8.63 -9.46
CA VAL A 52 11.24 9.58 -9.06
C VAL A 52 10.28 9.76 -10.23
N VAL A 53 8.98 9.69 -9.96
CA VAL A 53 7.90 9.82 -10.94
C VAL A 53 6.95 10.90 -10.49
N GLU A 54 6.69 11.86 -11.37
CA GLU A 54 5.66 12.88 -11.19
C GLU A 54 4.54 12.57 -12.16
N SER A 55 3.36 12.21 -11.65
CA SER A 55 2.22 11.87 -12.49
C SER A 55 0.91 12.07 -11.74
N GLY A 56 -0.05 12.73 -12.41
CA GLY A 56 -1.40 12.93 -11.88
C GLY A 56 -1.46 13.81 -10.62
N GLY A 57 -0.58 14.81 -10.50
CA GLY A 57 -0.52 15.69 -9.33
C GLY A 57 -0.03 15.00 -8.05
N GLN A 58 0.83 13.97 -8.22
CA GLN A 58 1.44 13.22 -7.14
C GLN A 58 2.93 13.03 -7.42
N PHE A 59 3.73 13.27 -6.39
CA PHE A 59 5.18 13.09 -6.42
C PHE A 59 5.52 11.72 -5.83
N GLN A 60 6.10 10.81 -6.62
CA GLN A 60 6.36 9.43 -6.20
C GLN A 60 7.84 9.12 -6.19
N VAL A 61 8.31 8.52 -5.10
CA VAL A 61 9.71 8.08 -4.93
C VAL A 61 9.73 6.56 -4.85
N VAL A 62 10.40 5.92 -5.80
CA VAL A 62 10.53 4.46 -5.85
C VAL A 62 11.78 4.05 -5.08
N ILE A 63 11.62 3.22 -4.06
CA ILE A 63 12.70 2.77 -3.16
C ILE A 63 12.95 1.27 -3.33
N GLY A 64 11.89 0.48 -3.57
CA GLY A 64 11.95 -0.98 -3.60
C GLY A 64 11.50 -1.61 -2.27
N ASN A 65 12.01 -2.79 -1.95
CA ASN A 65 11.48 -3.63 -0.86
C ASN A 65 11.61 -3.01 0.54
N HIS A 66 12.49 -2.02 0.73
CA HIS A 66 12.69 -1.33 2.02
C HIS A 66 11.80 -0.11 2.23
N VAL A 67 10.78 0.08 1.39
CA VAL A 67 9.92 1.28 1.41
C VAL A 67 9.19 1.47 2.75
N ALA A 68 8.81 0.38 3.43
CA ALA A 68 8.12 0.45 4.72
C ALA A 68 9.02 1.08 5.81
N ASP A 69 10.29 0.66 5.88
CA ASP A 69 11.26 1.20 6.84
C ASP A 69 11.54 2.68 6.56
N VAL A 70 11.62 3.06 5.28
CA VAL A 70 11.85 4.46 4.89
C VAL A 70 10.61 5.30 5.15
N PHE A 71 9.40 4.79 4.93
CA PHE A 71 8.15 5.48 5.27
C PHE A 71 8.11 5.85 6.76
N LEU A 72 8.41 4.90 7.64
CA LEU A 72 8.44 5.14 9.09
C LEU A 72 9.48 6.21 9.46
N ALA A 73 10.67 6.12 8.87
CA ALA A 73 11.71 7.11 9.08
C ALA A 73 11.32 8.51 8.56
N VAL A 74 10.66 8.60 7.40
CA VAL A 74 10.16 9.87 6.84
C VAL A 74 9.08 10.47 7.73
N ASN A 75 8.13 9.67 8.22
CA ASN A 75 7.09 10.14 9.14
C ASN A 75 7.68 10.68 10.44
N SER A 76 8.67 9.98 11.01
CA SER A 76 9.37 10.43 12.22
C SER A 76 10.13 11.74 11.99
N VAL A 77 10.85 11.87 10.87
CA VAL A 77 11.64 13.06 10.53
C VAL A 77 10.78 14.26 10.17
N ALA A 78 9.70 14.04 9.43
CA ALA A 78 8.78 15.11 9.02
C ALA A 78 7.81 15.52 10.14
N GLY A 79 7.87 14.90 11.33
CA GLY A 79 6.95 15.20 12.43
C GLY A 79 5.50 14.80 12.11
N LEU A 80 5.28 13.95 11.11
CA LEU A 80 3.96 13.39 10.76
C LEU A 80 3.54 12.27 11.74
N GLY A 81 4.36 12.03 12.78
CA GLY A 81 4.45 10.82 13.58
C GLY A 81 3.38 10.57 14.64
N GLU A 82 2.49 11.52 14.96
CA GLU A 82 1.33 11.19 15.84
C GLU A 82 0.20 10.44 15.13
N LYS A 83 0.32 10.16 13.82
CA LYS A 83 -0.68 9.41 13.03
C LYS A 83 -0.16 8.07 12.49
N ALA A 84 1.03 7.62 12.89
CA ALA A 84 1.77 6.58 12.17
C ALA A 84 1.93 5.24 12.88
N GLN A 85 1.61 5.14 14.17
CA GLN A 85 1.55 3.87 14.89
C GLN A 85 0.18 3.75 15.55
N GLN A 86 -0.62 2.79 15.07
CA GLN A 86 -1.98 2.45 15.50
C GLN A 86 -3.08 3.36 14.92
N ALA A 87 -3.82 2.80 13.97
CA ALA A 87 -5.01 3.36 13.30
C ALA A 87 -4.79 4.68 12.53
N PRO A 88 -5.27 4.81 11.29
CA PRO A 88 -5.45 6.12 10.68
C PRO A 88 -6.62 6.79 11.40
N GLU A 89 -6.33 7.74 12.28
CA GLU A 89 -7.31 8.75 12.62
C GLU A 89 -6.64 10.12 12.78
N ASN A 90 -7.10 11.05 11.93
CA ASN A 90 -7.49 12.43 12.26
C ASN A 90 -7.19 13.39 11.11
N ASP A 91 -7.83 13.19 9.95
CA ASP A 91 -8.29 14.38 9.24
C ASP A 91 -9.52 14.88 9.99
N GLU A 92 -9.37 15.98 10.73
CA GLU A 92 -10.43 16.69 11.46
C GLU A 92 -11.58 17.21 10.58
N LYS A 93 -11.70 16.77 9.32
CA LYS A 93 -12.87 16.97 8.44
C LYS A 93 -13.12 15.76 7.53
N GLY A 94 -12.94 14.55 8.04
CA GLY A 94 -13.37 13.34 7.34
C GLY A 94 -14.90 13.26 7.28
N ASN A 95 -15.49 13.71 6.17
CA ASN A 95 -16.89 13.52 5.80
C ASN A 95 -17.34 12.09 6.20
N LEU A 96 -18.55 11.89 6.72
CA LEU A 96 -19.04 10.60 7.28
C LEU A 96 -18.70 9.36 6.42
N LEU A 97 -18.63 9.57 5.10
CA LEU A 97 -18.19 8.60 4.10
C LEU A 97 -16.76 8.06 4.34
N ASN A 98 -15.78 8.89 4.69
CA ASN A 98 -14.41 8.45 4.97
C ASN A 98 -14.33 7.54 6.20
N ARG A 99 -15.11 7.86 7.24
CA ARG A 99 -15.19 7.02 8.45
C ARG A 99 -15.86 5.67 8.15
N PHE A 100 -16.91 5.68 7.33
CA PHE A 100 -17.55 4.47 6.86
C PHE A 100 -16.61 3.59 6.03
N VAL A 101 -15.91 4.18 5.06
CA VAL A 101 -14.91 3.48 4.24
C VAL A 101 -13.80 2.89 5.11
N TYR A 102 -13.35 3.62 6.14
CA TYR A 102 -12.32 3.13 7.05
C TYR A 102 -12.77 1.90 7.87
N VAL A 103 -14.00 1.92 8.40
CA VAL A 103 -14.58 0.76 9.11
C VAL A 103 -14.65 -0.46 8.19
N ILE A 104 -15.11 -0.28 6.95
CA ILE A 104 -15.14 -1.37 5.96
C ILE A 104 -13.72 -1.86 5.66
N SER A 105 -12.78 -0.98 5.31
CA SER A 105 -11.39 -1.37 5.02
C SER A 105 -10.72 -2.09 6.19
N GLY A 106 -10.99 -1.69 7.43
CA GLY A 106 -10.47 -2.36 8.62
C GLY A 106 -10.98 -3.79 8.79
N ILE A 107 -12.25 -4.06 8.45
CA ILE A 107 -12.84 -5.41 8.49
C ILE A 107 -12.30 -6.27 7.36
N PHE A 108 -12.16 -5.71 6.15
CA PHE A 108 -11.80 -6.48 4.96
C PHE A 108 -10.31 -6.78 4.84
N THR A 109 -9.42 -5.89 5.29
CA THR A 109 -7.95 -6.08 5.18
C THR A 109 -7.45 -7.43 5.71
N PRO A 110 -7.84 -7.88 6.92
CA PRO A 110 -7.46 -9.22 7.41
C PRO A 110 -8.13 -10.38 6.64
N LEU A 111 -9.23 -10.13 5.93
CA LEU A 111 -9.97 -11.14 5.16
C LEU A 111 -9.46 -11.31 3.72
N ILE A 112 -8.74 -10.34 3.14
CA ILE A 112 -8.29 -10.39 1.73
C ILE A 112 -7.50 -11.65 1.41
N GLY A 113 -6.55 -12.03 2.29
CA GLY A 113 -5.73 -13.23 2.08
C GLY A 113 -6.55 -14.53 2.08
N LEU A 114 -7.56 -14.61 2.96
CA LEU A 114 -8.45 -15.75 3.05
C LEU A 114 -9.35 -15.85 1.79
N MET A 115 -9.96 -14.74 1.37
CA MET A 115 -10.80 -14.70 0.17
C MET A 115 -10.01 -15.00 -1.11
N ALA A 116 -8.76 -14.57 -1.18
CA ALA A 116 -7.88 -14.92 -2.29
C ALA A 116 -7.58 -16.42 -2.33
N ALA A 117 -7.29 -17.04 -1.17
CA ALA A 117 -7.02 -18.47 -1.08
C ALA A 117 -8.23 -19.33 -1.50
N THR A 118 -9.43 -19.00 -1.01
CA THR A 118 -10.66 -19.74 -1.38
C THR A 118 -10.99 -19.57 -2.86
N GLY A 119 -10.86 -18.35 -3.41
CA GLY A 119 -11.06 -18.08 -4.83
C GLY A 119 -10.09 -18.83 -5.75
N ILE A 120 -8.80 -18.88 -5.39
CA ILE A 120 -7.79 -19.63 -6.14
C ILE A 120 -8.08 -21.12 -6.10
N LEU A 121 -8.43 -21.67 -4.92
CA LEU A 121 -8.77 -23.08 -4.77
C LEU A 121 -10.00 -23.46 -5.63
N LYS A 122 -11.06 -22.65 -5.58
CA LYS A 122 -12.28 -22.87 -6.37
C LYS A 122 -12.01 -22.77 -7.87
N GLY A 123 -11.17 -21.82 -8.29
CA GLY A 123 -10.70 -21.72 -9.68
C GLY A 123 -9.93 -22.95 -10.15
N MET A 124 -9.03 -23.48 -9.31
CA MET A 124 -8.32 -24.72 -9.63
C MET A 124 -9.25 -25.93 -9.73
N LEU A 125 -10.26 -26.05 -8.85
CA LEU A 125 -11.26 -27.11 -8.93
C LEU A 125 -12.09 -27.03 -10.22
N ALA A 126 -12.48 -25.82 -10.65
CA ALA A 126 -13.17 -25.61 -11.91
C ALA A 126 -12.33 -26.05 -13.13
N LEU A 127 -11.02 -25.75 -13.11
CA LEU A 127 -10.09 -26.21 -14.14
C LEU A 127 -9.93 -27.74 -14.12
N ALA A 128 -9.85 -28.35 -12.93
CA ALA A 128 -9.74 -29.80 -12.79
C ALA A 128 -10.97 -30.54 -13.35
N LEU A 129 -12.18 -29.97 -13.22
CA LEU A 129 -13.38 -30.48 -13.89
C LEU A 129 -13.32 -30.29 -15.41
N THR A 130 -12.86 -29.12 -15.87
CA THR A 130 -12.77 -28.79 -17.29
C THR A 130 -11.80 -29.72 -18.04
N PHE A 131 -10.65 -30.04 -17.44
CA PHE A 131 -9.67 -30.99 -17.98
C PHE A 131 -10.00 -32.46 -17.71
N GLN A 132 -11.15 -32.76 -17.09
CA GLN A 132 -11.57 -34.12 -16.72
C GLN A 132 -10.56 -34.84 -15.79
N TRP A 133 -9.78 -34.10 -15.01
CA TRP A 133 -8.90 -34.66 -13.97
C TRP A 133 -9.67 -35.17 -12.76
N THR A 134 -10.87 -34.63 -12.53
CA THR A 134 -11.81 -35.09 -11.52
C THR A 134 -13.24 -34.92 -12.03
N THR A 135 -14.19 -35.57 -11.38
CA THR A 135 -15.62 -35.40 -11.62
C THR A 135 -16.29 -34.82 -10.37
N GLU A 136 -17.48 -34.25 -10.54
CA GLU A 136 -18.27 -33.70 -9.43
C GLU A 136 -18.68 -34.75 -8.39
N GLN A 137 -18.68 -36.03 -8.78
CA GLN A 137 -19.01 -37.16 -7.91
C GLN A 137 -17.81 -37.67 -7.10
N SER A 138 -16.60 -37.20 -7.40
CA SER A 138 -15.40 -37.58 -6.65
C SER A 138 -15.47 -37.05 -5.22
N GLY A 139 -15.27 -37.92 -4.23
CA GLY A 139 -15.24 -37.53 -2.82
C GLY A 139 -14.16 -36.48 -2.53
N THR A 140 -13.02 -36.55 -3.22
CA THR A 140 -11.94 -35.56 -3.13
C THR A 140 -12.39 -34.19 -3.64
N TYR A 141 -13.13 -34.15 -4.75
CA TYR A 141 -13.69 -32.91 -5.28
C TYR A 141 -14.69 -32.30 -4.29
N LEU A 142 -15.60 -33.11 -3.74
CA LEU A 142 -16.61 -32.67 -2.79
C LEU A 142 -16.02 -32.07 -1.51
N ILE A 143 -14.96 -32.69 -0.96
CA ILE A 143 -14.24 -32.18 0.22
C ILE A 143 -13.54 -30.85 -0.09
N LEU A 144 -12.83 -30.76 -1.22
CA LEU A 144 -12.11 -29.54 -1.58
C LEU A 144 -13.06 -28.41 -1.99
N PHE A 145 -14.16 -28.75 -2.66
CA PHE A 145 -15.20 -27.80 -3.05
C PHE A 145 -15.87 -27.21 -1.81
N SER A 146 -16.30 -28.06 -0.87
CA SER A 146 -16.88 -27.60 0.39
C SER A 146 -15.91 -26.76 1.23
N ALA A 147 -14.61 -27.09 1.24
CA ALA A 147 -13.59 -26.27 1.89
C ALA A 147 -13.36 -24.91 1.20
N SER A 148 -13.60 -24.80 -0.11
CA SER A 148 -13.43 -23.57 -0.88
C SER A 148 -14.68 -22.68 -0.93
N ASP A 149 -15.85 -23.24 -0.60
CA ASP A 149 -17.15 -22.57 -0.64
C ASP A 149 -17.58 -22.02 0.74
N ALA A 150 -16.91 -22.46 1.80
CA ALA A 150 -17.06 -21.99 3.18
C ALA A 150 -16.32 -20.64 3.42
#